data_AF-A0A3P6V2G4-F1
#
_entry.id   AF-A0A3P6V2G4-F1
#
_cell.length_a   1.000
_cell.length_b   1.000
_cell.length_c   1.000
_cell.angle_alpha   90.00
_cell.angle_beta   90.00
_cell.angle_gamma   90.00
#
_symmetry.space_group_name_H-M   'P 1'
#
loop_
_entity.id
_entity.type
_entity.pdbx_description
1 polymer ?
#
loop_
_entity_poly.entity_id
_entity_poly.type
_entity_poly.pdbx_seq_one_letter_code
_entity_poly.pdbx_strand_id
1 'polypeptide(L)'
;MCWFQFLFSNNRKSTLQVLMSFYSVYRNVFDSLANEDYDFVDDPAVRYPTFGDASSDFDTVVGPFYGFWSSFCTARSFAWLDKYDIRQANNRYELRQIEAENKKYRDAGKAERNEQIRELVAFVRKRDPRVKAYRELLEKRQEEAKRKQEENRKQQILKNQQLISAYHENEHAQAAHRAHLEQLTQQLAEEETASEDEDEDGEALP
;
A
#
# COMPACT_ATOMS: atom_id res chain seq x y z
N MET A 1 39.19 -17.50 18.69
CA MET A 1 38.78 -16.09 18.45
C MET A 1 39.83 -15.43 17.56
N CYS A 2 39.38 -14.55 16.67
CA CYS A 2 40.18 -13.67 15.80
C CYS A 2 40.81 -14.29 14.53
N TRP A 3 39.95 -14.67 13.58
CA TRP A 3 40.27 -14.70 12.14
C TRP A 3 39.47 -13.63 11.35
N PHE A 4 38.89 -12.64 12.06
CA PHE A 4 37.88 -11.72 11.52
C PHE A 4 38.39 -10.27 11.29
N GLN A 5 39.71 -10.04 11.21
CA GLN A 5 40.26 -8.68 11.19
C GLN A 5 41.37 -8.40 10.17
N PHE A 6 41.51 -9.18 9.09
CA PHE A 6 42.59 -8.92 8.11
C PHE A 6 42.18 -8.99 6.64
N LEU A 7 41.04 -8.39 6.27
CA LEU A 7 40.69 -8.14 4.86
C LEU A 7 39.84 -6.87 4.66
N PHE A 8 39.97 -5.90 5.56
CA PHE A 8 39.51 -4.52 5.32
C PHE A 8 40.73 -3.61 5.11
N SER A 9 41.46 -3.85 4.03
CA SER A 9 42.39 -2.86 3.51
C SER A 9 42.42 -2.95 1.98
N ASN A 10 42.14 -1.81 1.36
CA ASN A 10 42.09 -1.55 -0.08
C ASN A 10 41.01 -2.27 -0.91
N ASN A 11 39.84 -1.63 -1.03
CA ASN A 11 39.10 -1.70 -2.28
C ASN A 11 38.36 -0.39 -2.58
N ARG A 12 39.09 0.64 -3.02
CA ARG A 12 38.50 1.79 -3.72
C ARG A 12 38.14 1.38 -5.16
N LYS A 13 37.22 0.43 -5.33
CA LYS A 13 36.47 0.35 -6.60
C LYS A 13 35.56 1.58 -6.63
N SER A 14 35.60 2.35 -7.71
CA SER A 14 34.68 3.48 -7.89
C SER A 14 33.25 2.95 -7.69
N THR A 15 32.38 3.73 -7.05
CA THR A 15 30.97 3.37 -6.82
C THR A 15 30.27 2.93 -8.10
N LEU A 16 30.66 3.53 -9.23
CA LEU A 16 30.25 3.17 -10.59
C LEU A 16 30.69 1.76 -11.02
N GLN A 17 31.94 1.35 -10.72
CA GLN A 17 32.42 0.01 -11.05
C GLN A 17 31.72 -1.07 -10.20
N VAL A 18 31.40 -0.76 -8.95
CA VAL A 18 30.62 -1.65 -8.08
C VAL A 18 29.17 -1.78 -8.57
N LEU A 19 28.56 -0.68 -9.02
CA LEU A 19 27.20 -0.68 -9.57
C LEU A 19 27.11 -1.41 -10.91
N MET A 20 28.03 -1.15 -11.84
CA MET A 20 28.07 -1.90 -13.12
C MET A 20 28.30 -3.40 -12.89
N SER A 21 29.11 -3.75 -11.88
CA SER A 21 29.27 -5.13 -11.45
C SER A 21 27.98 -5.71 -10.87
N PHE A 22 27.20 -4.96 -10.08
CA PHE A 22 25.93 -5.46 -9.49
C PHE A 22 24.93 -5.85 -10.58
N TYR A 23 24.62 -4.94 -11.51
CA TYR A 23 23.58 -5.18 -12.51
C TYR A 23 23.99 -6.27 -13.50
N SER A 24 25.25 -6.31 -13.93
CA SER A 24 25.73 -7.36 -14.82
C SER A 24 25.73 -8.73 -14.15
N VAL A 25 26.19 -8.83 -12.89
CA VAL A 25 26.24 -10.11 -12.17
C VAL A 25 24.84 -10.67 -11.97
N TYR A 26 23.91 -9.88 -11.44
CA TYR A 26 22.56 -10.39 -11.18
C TYR A 26 21.77 -10.61 -12.46
N ARG A 27 21.96 -9.80 -13.51
CA ARG A 27 21.40 -10.09 -14.83
C ARG A 27 21.84 -11.46 -15.32
N ASN A 28 23.13 -11.74 -15.33
CA ASN A 28 23.65 -13.02 -15.79
C ASN A 28 23.12 -14.20 -14.96
N VAL A 29 22.97 -14.02 -13.64
CA VAL A 29 22.38 -15.05 -12.76
C VAL A 29 20.93 -15.32 -13.16
N PHE A 30 20.09 -14.29 -13.28
CA PHE A 30 18.67 -14.48 -13.64
C PHE A 30 18.48 -14.96 -15.08
N ASP A 31 19.33 -14.55 -16.01
CA ASP A 31 19.32 -15.05 -17.38
C ASP A 31 19.71 -16.54 -17.41
N SER A 32 20.71 -16.96 -16.62
CA SER A 32 21.05 -18.38 -16.45
C SER A 32 19.89 -19.18 -15.87
N LEU A 33 19.24 -18.67 -14.82
CA LEU A 33 18.08 -19.32 -14.21
C LEU A 33 16.91 -19.44 -15.19
N ALA A 34 16.66 -18.41 -16.00
CA ALA A 34 15.62 -18.43 -17.02
C ALA A 34 15.94 -19.45 -18.12
N ASN A 35 17.18 -19.47 -18.61
CA ASN A 35 17.63 -20.42 -19.63
C ASN A 35 17.51 -21.87 -19.16
N GLU A 36 17.92 -22.17 -17.92
CA GLU A 36 17.75 -23.50 -17.31
C GLU A 36 16.27 -23.95 -17.26
N ASP A 37 15.34 -23.01 -17.10
CA ASP A 37 13.92 -23.31 -16.99
C ASP A 37 13.23 -23.37 -18.35
N TYR A 38 13.66 -22.56 -19.33
CA TYR A 38 13.12 -22.57 -20.70
C TYR A 38 13.26 -23.93 -21.40
N ASP A 39 14.29 -24.72 -21.07
CA ASP A 39 14.45 -26.09 -21.56
C ASP A 39 13.26 -27.01 -21.21
N PHE A 40 12.44 -26.61 -20.23
CA PHE A 40 11.27 -27.34 -19.74
C PHE A 40 9.95 -26.61 -19.98
N VAL A 41 9.96 -25.45 -20.64
CA VAL A 41 8.75 -24.69 -20.96
C VAL A 41 8.25 -25.10 -22.35
N ASP A 42 7.02 -25.63 -22.41
CA ASP A 42 6.44 -26.12 -23.66
C ASP A 42 6.12 -25.00 -24.67
N ASP A 43 5.76 -23.81 -24.18
CA ASP A 43 5.37 -22.68 -25.02
C ASP A 43 6.59 -21.77 -25.33
N PRO A 44 7.10 -21.76 -26.58
CA PRO A 44 8.24 -20.95 -26.96
C PRO A 44 7.94 -19.44 -27.01
N ALA A 45 6.69 -19.01 -26.82
CA ALA A 45 6.32 -17.59 -26.71
C ALA A 45 6.52 -17.04 -25.29
N VAL A 46 6.64 -17.90 -24.27
CA VAL A 46 6.84 -17.48 -22.88
C VAL A 46 8.18 -16.78 -22.74
N ARG A 47 8.16 -15.56 -22.19
CA ARG A 47 9.36 -14.76 -21.91
C ARG A 47 9.31 -14.25 -20.48
N TYR A 48 10.32 -14.62 -19.70
CA TYR A 48 10.52 -14.13 -18.35
C TYR A 48 11.05 -12.70 -18.38
N PRO A 49 10.63 -11.85 -17.43
CA PRO A 49 11.09 -10.47 -17.38
C PRO A 49 12.59 -10.42 -17.03
N THR A 50 13.29 -9.52 -17.72
CA THR A 50 14.73 -9.31 -17.55
C THR A 50 15.04 -8.39 -16.38
N PHE A 51 16.24 -8.51 -15.80
CA PHE A 51 16.66 -7.68 -14.66
C PHE A 51 16.83 -6.18 -14.99
N GLY A 52 17.09 -5.86 -16.26
CA GLY A 52 17.39 -4.50 -16.72
C GLY A 52 18.78 -4.02 -16.28
N ASP A 53 18.96 -2.70 -16.29
CA ASP A 53 20.18 -1.96 -15.94
C ASP A 53 19.92 -0.87 -14.88
N ALA A 54 20.96 -0.09 -14.59
CA ALA A 54 20.89 1.02 -13.63
C ALA A 54 19.88 2.11 -14.03
N SER A 55 19.61 2.30 -15.32
CA SER A 55 18.69 3.30 -15.87
C SER A 55 17.26 2.79 -16.09
N SER A 56 17.01 1.51 -15.81
CA SER A 56 15.70 0.90 -16.06
C SER A 56 14.64 1.47 -15.13
N ASP A 57 13.50 1.80 -15.73
CA ASP A 57 12.37 2.38 -15.01
C ASP A 57 11.72 1.36 -14.06
N PHE A 58 11.23 1.87 -12.92
CA PHE A 58 10.71 1.01 -11.87
C PHE A 58 9.39 0.36 -12.30
N ASP A 59 8.47 1.11 -12.88
CA ASP A 59 7.10 0.63 -13.13
C ASP A 59 7.04 -0.32 -14.33
N THR A 60 7.91 -0.12 -15.32
CA THR A 60 7.91 -0.91 -16.56
C THR A 60 8.83 -2.12 -16.54
N VAL A 61 9.96 -2.06 -15.82
CA VAL A 61 10.97 -3.13 -15.82
C VAL A 61 11.15 -3.73 -14.44
N VAL A 62 11.53 -2.93 -13.45
CA VAL A 62 11.96 -3.44 -12.13
C VAL A 62 10.79 -4.07 -11.35
N GLY A 63 9.62 -3.44 -11.38
CA GLY A 63 8.40 -3.89 -10.73
C GLY A 63 7.91 -5.22 -11.29
N PRO A 64 7.66 -5.32 -12.62
CA PRO A 64 7.28 -6.57 -13.27
C PRO A 64 8.32 -7.68 -13.07
N PHE A 65 9.61 -7.36 -13.14
CA PHE A 65 10.70 -8.29 -12.82
C PHE A 65 10.53 -8.89 -11.42
N TYR A 66 10.47 -8.06 -10.39
CA TYR A 66 10.35 -8.57 -9.02
C TYR A 66 9.00 -9.23 -8.75
N GLY A 67 7.92 -8.81 -9.41
CA GLY A 67 6.61 -9.46 -9.29
C GLY A 67 6.63 -10.90 -9.77
N PHE A 68 7.19 -11.14 -10.96
CA PHE A 68 7.36 -12.48 -11.51
C PHE A 68 8.32 -13.32 -10.65
N TRP A 69 9.54 -12.83 -10.41
CA TRP A 69 10.58 -13.64 -9.76
C TRP A 69 10.30 -13.90 -8.28
N SER A 70 9.54 -13.03 -7.60
CA SER A 70 9.11 -13.30 -6.20
C SER A 70 8.06 -14.40 -6.10
N SER A 71 7.38 -14.72 -7.20
CA SER A 71 6.39 -15.79 -7.30
C SER A 71 6.84 -16.93 -8.23
N PHE A 72 8.15 -17.00 -8.51
CA PHE A 72 8.72 -17.96 -9.44
C PHE A 72 8.38 -19.41 -9.06
N CYS A 73 8.08 -20.20 -10.10
CA CYS A 73 7.85 -21.62 -10.04
C CYS A 73 8.55 -22.27 -11.25
N THR A 74 9.46 -23.20 -10.99
CA THR A 74 10.19 -23.91 -12.06
C THR A 74 9.27 -24.81 -12.90
N ALA A 75 9.49 -24.80 -14.21
CA ALA A 75 8.86 -25.71 -15.17
C ALA A 75 9.48 -27.12 -15.14
N ARG A 76 10.68 -27.26 -14.56
CA ARG A 76 11.42 -28.52 -14.50
C ARG A 76 10.60 -29.63 -13.82
N SER A 77 10.68 -30.85 -14.35
CA SER A 77 9.80 -31.95 -13.94
C SER A 77 10.15 -32.57 -12.57
N PHE A 78 11.45 -32.57 -12.21
CA PHE A 78 11.99 -33.27 -11.04
C PHE A 78 11.77 -34.79 -11.05
N ALA A 79 11.51 -35.39 -12.22
CA ALA A 79 11.24 -36.82 -12.35
C ALA A 79 12.39 -37.73 -11.86
N TRP A 80 13.64 -37.24 -11.82
CA TRP A 80 14.78 -38.00 -11.29
C TRP A 80 14.74 -38.17 -9.75
N LEU A 81 13.81 -37.50 -9.06
CA LEU A 81 13.57 -37.70 -7.62
C LEU A 81 12.59 -38.84 -7.32
N ASP A 82 11.97 -39.43 -8.35
CA ASP A 82 11.06 -40.55 -8.18
C ASP A 82 11.77 -41.72 -7.48
N LYS A 83 11.19 -42.18 -6.36
CA LYS A 83 11.77 -43.25 -5.52
C LYS A 83 11.31 -44.64 -5.92
N TYR A 84 10.10 -44.73 -6.47
CA TYR A 84 9.45 -45.98 -6.81
C TYR A 84 9.20 -46.05 -8.32
N ASP A 85 9.47 -47.19 -8.94
CA ASP A 85 9.17 -47.39 -10.35
C ASP A 85 7.68 -47.72 -10.53
N ILE A 86 6.99 -46.93 -11.36
CA ILE A 86 5.58 -47.14 -11.72
C ILE A 86 5.31 -48.54 -12.30
N ARG A 87 6.33 -49.18 -12.90
CA ARG A 87 6.22 -50.52 -13.49
C ARG A 87 6.14 -51.64 -12.45
N GLN A 88 6.47 -51.36 -11.19
CA GLN A 88 6.39 -52.33 -10.10
C GLN A 88 4.97 -52.48 -9.52
N ALA A 89 4.02 -51.64 -9.95
CA ALA A 89 2.64 -51.71 -9.49
C ALA A 89 1.93 -52.97 -10.00
N ASN A 90 1.34 -53.76 -9.10
CA ASN A 90 0.60 -54.97 -9.48
C ASN A 90 -0.85 -54.68 -9.86
N ASN A 91 -1.40 -53.56 -9.40
CA ASN A 91 -2.77 -53.14 -9.68
C ASN A 91 -2.90 -51.61 -9.72
N ARG A 92 -4.07 -51.12 -10.17
CA ARG A 92 -4.34 -49.68 -10.31
C ARG A 92 -4.29 -48.91 -8.98
N TYR A 93 -4.60 -49.57 -7.86
CA TYR A 93 -4.55 -48.93 -6.54
C TYR A 93 -3.11 -48.68 -6.12
N GLU A 94 -2.24 -49.68 -6.25
CA GLU A 94 -0.80 -49.57 -5.99
C GLU A 94 -0.14 -48.53 -6.90
N LEU A 95 -0.50 -48.51 -8.20
CA LEU A 95 0.01 -47.50 -9.13
C LEU A 95 -0.27 -46.07 -8.64
N ARG A 96 -1.50 -45.80 -8.19
CA ARG A 96 -1.87 -44.48 -7.65
C ARG A 96 -1.09 -44.14 -6.38
N GLN A 97 -0.81 -45.12 -5.52
CA GLN A 97 0.00 -44.89 -4.32
C GLN A 97 1.44 -44.56 -4.68
N ILE A 98 2.03 -45.31 -5.63
CA ILE A 98 3.38 -45.05 -6.15
C ILE A 98 3.46 -43.65 -6.79
N GLU A 99 2.51 -43.29 -7.64
CA GLU A 99 2.44 -41.96 -8.27
C GLU A 99 2.28 -40.84 -7.23
N ALA A 100 1.42 -41.05 -6.23
CA ALA A 100 1.22 -40.08 -5.15
C ALA A 100 2.50 -39.89 -4.32
N GLU A 101 3.22 -40.97 -4.01
CA GLU A 101 4.44 -40.93 -3.24
C GLU A 101 5.59 -40.28 -4.03
N ASN A 102 5.77 -40.65 -5.31
CA ASN A 102 6.73 -39.98 -6.20
C ASN A 102 6.39 -38.49 -6.36
N LYS A 103 5.11 -38.14 -6.49
CA LYS A 103 4.67 -36.74 -6.56
C LYS A 103 5.12 -35.95 -5.33
N LYS A 104 5.07 -36.52 -4.12
CA LYS A 104 5.59 -35.84 -2.91
C LYS A 104 7.08 -35.52 -3.02
N TYR A 105 7.90 -36.45 -3.50
CA TYR A 105 9.34 -36.21 -3.68
C TYR A 105 9.62 -35.15 -4.74
N ARG A 106 8.89 -35.18 -5.86
CA ARG A 106 8.98 -34.14 -6.90
C ARG A 106 8.55 -32.78 -6.39
N ASP A 107 7.42 -32.70 -5.70
CA ASP A 107 6.88 -31.46 -5.16
C ASP A 107 7.82 -30.87 -4.09
N ALA A 108 8.43 -31.71 -3.25
CA ALA A 108 9.44 -31.28 -2.28
C ALA A 108 10.67 -30.68 -2.96
N GLY A 109 11.22 -31.34 -3.99
CA GLY A 109 12.37 -30.81 -4.74
C GLY A 109 12.05 -29.51 -5.49
N LYS A 110 10.84 -29.41 -6.07
CA LYS A 110 10.35 -28.17 -6.67
C LYS A 110 10.20 -27.05 -5.64
N ALA A 111 9.64 -27.35 -4.48
CA ALA A 111 9.46 -26.37 -3.40
C ALA A 111 10.81 -25.82 -2.92
N GLU A 112 11.80 -26.69 -2.71
CA GLU A 112 13.15 -26.28 -2.31
C GLU A 112 13.80 -25.37 -3.36
N ARG A 113 13.77 -25.74 -4.64
CA ARG A 113 14.33 -24.92 -5.72
C ARG A 113 13.64 -23.56 -5.82
N ASN A 114 12.32 -23.54 -5.73
CA ASN A 114 11.54 -22.31 -5.79
C ASN A 114 11.86 -21.41 -4.60
N GLU A 115 11.99 -21.97 -3.40
CA GLU A 115 12.34 -21.19 -2.20
C GLU A 115 13.74 -20.59 -2.32
N GLN A 116 14.74 -21.36 -2.75
CA GLN A 116 16.10 -20.85 -2.98
C GLN A 116 16.12 -19.66 -3.96
N ILE A 117 15.34 -19.73 -5.04
CA ILE A 117 15.22 -18.62 -6.00
C ILE A 117 14.51 -17.42 -5.36
N ARG A 118 13.43 -17.64 -4.60
CA ARG A 118 12.69 -16.56 -3.93
C ARG A 118 13.53 -15.88 -2.85
N GLU A 119 14.32 -16.64 -2.10
CA GLU A 119 15.30 -16.12 -1.13
C GLU A 119 16.36 -15.26 -1.82
N LEU A 120 16.91 -15.74 -2.95
CA LEU A 120 17.83 -14.95 -3.77
C LEU A 120 17.19 -13.65 -4.24
N VAL A 121 15.95 -13.71 -4.74
CA VAL A 121 15.21 -12.53 -5.21
C VAL A 121 14.98 -11.54 -4.06
N ALA A 122 14.58 -12.01 -2.89
CA ALA A 122 14.42 -11.18 -1.70
C ALA A 122 15.75 -10.52 -1.27
N PHE A 123 16.85 -11.28 -1.33
CA PHE A 123 18.19 -10.79 -1.03
C PHE A 123 18.62 -9.68 -1.99
N VAL A 124 18.40 -9.86 -3.30
CA VAL A 124 18.75 -8.87 -4.33
C VAL A 124 17.84 -7.65 -4.21
N ARG A 125 16.53 -7.84 -4.04
CA ARG A 125 15.55 -6.75 -3.88
C ARG A 125 15.86 -5.84 -2.69
N LYS A 126 16.41 -6.41 -1.60
CA LYS A 126 16.84 -5.64 -0.43
C LYS A 126 18.06 -4.75 -0.72
N ARG A 127 18.91 -5.13 -1.68
CA ARG A 127 20.16 -4.43 -2.03
C ARG A 127 20.06 -3.56 -3.27
N ASP A 128 19.05 -3.76 -4.11
CA ASP A 128 18.90 -3.01 -5.36
C ASP A 128 18.69 -1.51 -5.08
N PRO A 129 19.61 -0.63 -5.56
CA PRO A 129 19.48 0.81 -5.41
C PRO A 129 18.18 1.39 -6.00
N ARG A 130 17.67 0.81 -7.11
CA ARG A 130 16.44 1.27 -7.78
C ARG A 130 15.23 1.06 -6.88
N VAL A 131 15.17 -0.11 -6.23
CA VAL A 131 14.10 -0.45 -5.29
C VAL A 131 14.18 0.40 -4.04
N LYS A 132 15.39 0.68 -3.54
CA LYS A 132 15.59 1.57 -2.39
C LYS A 132 15.11 2.99 -2.69
N ALA A 133 15.51 3.55 -3.83
CA ALA A 133 15.09 4.88 -4.25
C ALA A 133 13.56 4.98 -4.42
N TYR A 134 12.93 3.95 -5.02
CA TYR A 134 11.47 3.92 -5.16
C TYR A 134 10.75 3.83 -3.81
N ARG A 135 11.29 3.04 -2.86
CA ARG A 135 10.73 2.95 -1.50
C ARG A 135 10.76 4.29 -0.78
N GLU A 136 11.91 4.98 -0.82
CA GLU A 136 12.06 6.31 -0.23
C GLU A 136 11.10 7.33 -0.86
N LEU A 137 10.88 7.24 -2.18
CA LEU A 137 9.92 8.10 -2.89
C LEU A 137 8.47 7.84 -2.40
N LEU A 138 8.09 6.56 -2.27
CA LEU A 138 6.76 6.19 -1.78
C LEU A 138 6.54 6.62 -0.32
N GLU A 139 7.54 6.43 0.55
CA GLU A 139 7.48 6.85 1.95
C GLU A 139 7.24 8.37 2.05
N LYS A 140 8.00 9.18 1.29
CA LYS A 140 7.79 10.64 1.23
C LYS A 140 6.39 11.02 0.76
N ARG A 141 5.90 10.38 -0.30
CA ARG A 141 4.54 10.64 -0.83
C ARG A 141 3.47 10.28 0.20
N GLN A 142 3.66 9.19 0.96
CA GLN A 142 2.73 8.80 2.02
C GLN A 142 2.75 9.78 3.20
N GLU A 143 3.92 10.27 3.60
CA GLU A 143 4.05 11.28 4.66
C GLU A 143 3.38 12.59 4.27
N GLU A 144 3.59 13.07 3.04
CA GLU A 144 2.92 14.27 2.52
C GLU A 144 1.40 14.11 2.47
N ALA A 145 0.92 12.94 2.01
CA ALA A 145 -0.51 12.64 1.98
C ALA A 145 -1.13 12.63 3.40
N LYS A 146 -0.44 12.04 4.38
CA LYS A 146 -0.85 12.04 5.79
C LYS A 146 -0.89 13.44 6.37
N ARG A 147 0.14 14.26 6.11
CA ARG A 147 0.20 15.66 6.58
C ARG A 147 -0.97 16.47 6.01
N LYS A 148 -1.22 16.37 4.71
CA LYS A 148 -2.36 17.03 4.04
C LYS A 148 -3.70 16.56 4.58
N GLN A 149 -3.85 15.26 4.88
CA GLN A 149 -5.06 14.72 5.47
C GLN A 149 -5.30 15.28 6.89
N GLU A 150 -4.25 15.40 7.70
CA GLU A 150 -4.35 15.98 9.04
C GLU A 150 -4.67 17.47 9.03
N GLU A 151 -4.04 18.24 8.13
CA GLU A 151 -4.33 19.66 7.92
C GLU A 151 -5.80 19.87 7.50
N ASN A 152 -6.27 19.09 6.51
CA ASN A 152 -7.67 19.14 6.08
C ASN A 152 -8.63 18.79 7.23
N ARG A 153 -8.30 17.79 8.04
CA ARG A 153 -9.11 17.41 9.22
C ARG A 153 -9.17 18.54 10.25
N LYS A 154 -8.03 19.17 10.55
CA LYS A 154 -7.95 20.32 11.48
C LYS A 154 -8.78 21.50 10.97
N GLN A 155 -8.64 21.84 9.68
CA GLN A 155 -9.42 22.91 9.06
C GLN A 155 -10.92 22.60 9.07
N GLN A 156 -11.31 21.36 8.83
CA GLN A 156 -12.72 20.95 8.88
C GLN A 156 -13.30 21.05 10.29
N ILE A 157 -12.55 20.63 11.31
CA ILE A 157 -12.97 20.79 12.71
C ILE A 157 -13.14 22.26 13.06
N LEU A 158 -12.19 23.12 12.68
CA LEU A 158 -12.26 24.56 12.95
C LEU A 158 -13.47 25.21 12.26
N LYS A 159 -13.70 24.89 10.98
CA LYS A 159 -14.87 25.39 10.23
C LYS A 159 -16.19 24.94 10.87
N ASN A 160 -16.27 23.68 11.31
CA ASN A 160 -17.45 23.17 11.98
C ASN A 160 -17.68 23.89 13.32
N GLN A 161 -16.62 24.14 14.10
CA GLN A 161 -16.72 24.90 15.35
C GLN A 161 -17.20 26.33 15.12
N GLN A 162 -16.66 27.02 14.11
CA GLN A 162 -17.09 28.37 13.71
C GLN A 162 -18.55 28.40 13.24
N LEU A 163 -18.99 27.39 12.50
CA LEU A 163 -20.38 27.29 12.06
C LEU A 163 -21.33 27.08 13.25
N ILE A 164 -20.95 26.23 14.21
CA ILE A 164 -21.72 26.00 15.43
C ILE A 164 -21.77 27.28 16.27
N SER A 165 -20.66 27.99 16.46
CA SER A 165 -20.66 29.25 17.22
C SER A 165 -21.51 30.32 16.55
N ALA A 166 -21.38 30.50 15.23
CA ALA A 166 -22.18 31.45 14.47
C ALA A 166 -23.69 31.12 14.51
N TYR A 167 -24.05 29.83 14.51
CA TYR A 167 -25.43 29.39 14.67
C TYR A 167 -25.99 29.80 16.04
N HIS A 168 -25.26 29.53 17.13
CA HIS A 168 -25.67 29.93 18.48
C HIS A 168 -25.75 31.45 18.64
N GLU A 169 -24.79 32.21 18.12
CA GLU A 169 -24.83 33.68 18.14
C GLU A 169 -26.07 34.24 17.42
N ASN A 170 -26.41 33.69 16.25
CA ASN A 170 -27.58 34.09 15.49
C ASN A 170 -28.88 33.77 16.27
N GLU A 171 -28.97 32.58 16.87
CA GLU A 171 -30.09 32.18 17.71
C GLU A 171 -30.28 33.12 18.90
N HIS A 172 -29.19 33.49 19.59
CA HIS A 172 -29.23 34.47 20.69
C HIS A 172 -29.69 35.87 20.21
N ALA A 173 -29.19 36.34 19.07
CA ALA A 173 -29.60 37.63 18.51
C ALA A 173 -31.10 37.64 18.12
N GLN A 174 -31.59 36.56 17.52
CA GLN A 174 -33.02 36.41 17.20
C GLN A 174 -33.88 36.38 18.47
N ALA A 175 -33.46 35.65 19.51
CA ALA A 175 -34.17 35.60 20.78
C ALA A 175 -34.24 36.98 21.45
N ALA A 176 -33.13 37.73 21.47
CA ALA A 176 -33.10 39.10 22.00
C ALA A 176 -34.02 40.05 21.21
N HIS A 177 -34.03 39.94 19.88
CA HIS A 177 -34.92 40.72 19.03
C HIS A 177 -36.40 40.40 19.28
N ARG A 178 -36.76 39.12 19.43
CA ARG A 178 -38.13 38.70 19.77
C ARG A 178 -38.57 39.27 21.12
N ALA A 179 -37.73 39.15 22.14
CA ALA A 179 -38.03 39.70 23.47
C ALA A 179 -38.23 41.22 23.44
N HIS A 180 -37.44 41.95 22.66
CA HIS A 180 -37.60 43.40 22.49
C HIS A 180 -38.93 43.77 21.81
N LEU A 181 -39.33 43.01 20.77
CA LEU A 181 -40.63 43.22 20.11
C LEU A 181 -41.79 42.95 21.07
N GLU A 182 -41.74 41.87 21.85
CA GLU A 182 -42.74 41.54 22.86
C GLU A 182 -42.87 42.66 23.91
N GLN A 183 -41.75 43.20 24.39
CA GLN A 183 -41.76 44.33 25.32
C GLN A 183 -42.43 45.58 24.71
N LEU A 184 -42.13 45.90 23.45
CA LEU A 184 -42.74 47.04 22.75
C LEU A 184 -44.25 46.84 22.58
N THR A 185 -44.68 45.62 22.23
CA THR A 185 -46.11 45.30 22.11
C THR A 185 -46.85 45.41 23.44
N GLN A 186 -46.19 45.00 24.53
CA GLN A 186 -46.78 45.12 25.87
C GLN A 186 -46.91 46.59 26.29
N GLN A 187 -45.90 47.41 26.03
CA GLN A 187 -45.96 48.86 26.30
C GLN A 187 -47.08 49.56 25.52
N LEU A 188 -47.24 49.21 24.24
CA LEU A 188 -48.32 49.75 23.42
C LEU A 188 -49.70 49.31 23.93
N ALA A 189 -49.86 48.05 24.35
CA ALA A 189 -51.10 47.57 24.94
C ALA A 189 -51.40 48.28 26.28
N GLU A 190 -50.38 48.54 27.10
CA GLU A 190 -50.51 49.30 28.35
C GLU A 190 -50.91 50.77 28.09
N GLU A 191 -50.30 51.43 27.08
CA GLU A 191 -50.68 52.78 26.65
C GLU A 191 -52.11 52.85 26.08
N GLU A 192 -52.52 51.85 25.29
CA GLU A 192 -53.87 51.74 24.74
C GLU A 192 -54.91 51.58 25.87
N THR A 193 -54.65 50.71 26.86
CA THR A 193 -55.51 50.57 28.04
C THR A 193 -55.53 51.81 28.95
N ALA A 194 -54.44 52.58 29.02
CA ALA A 194 -54.39 53.81 29.79
C ALA A 194 -55.11 54.99 29.10
N SER A 195 -55.24 54.95 27.77
CA SER A 195 -55.99 55.95 27.00
C SER A 195 -57.50 55.72 27.01
N GLU A 196 -57.96 54.48 27.22
CA GLU A 196 -59.39 54.14 27.34
C GLU A 196 -59.99 54.53 28.71
N ASP A 197 -59.17 54.80 29.74
CA ASP A 197 -59.61 55.24 31.06
C ASP A 197 -59.79 56.78 31.19
N GLU A 198 -59.47 57.58 30.16
CA GLU A 198 -59.62 59.06 30.18
C GLU A 198 -60.87 59.59 29.42
N ASP A 199 -61.69 58.72 28.82
CA ASP A 199 -62.90 59.11 28.06
C ASP A 199 -64.24 58.81 28.78
N GLU A 200 -64.26 58.77 30.12
CA GLU A 200 -65.48 58.73 30.94
C GLU A 200 -65.60 59.91 31.91
N ASP A 201 -65.34 61.13 31.44
CA ASP A 201 -65.75 62.34 32.18
C ASP A 201 -66.11 63.51 31.25
N GLY A 202 -67.41 63.62 30.96
CA GLY A 202 -68.08 64.93 30.83
C GLY A 202 -68.70 65.27 29.48
N GLU A 203 -70.03 65.14 29.38
CA GLU A 203 -70.82 66.19 28.75
C GLU A 203 -72.17 66.36 29.47
N ALA A 204 -72.28 67.49 30.18
CA ALA A 204 -73.50 67.94 30.83
C ALA A 204 -74.10 69.12 30.07
N LEU A 205 -75.44 69.18 30.09
CA LEU A 205 -76.36 70.32 29.88
C LEU A 205 -76.92 70.51 28.45
N PRO A 206 -78.15 71.04 28.29
CA PRO A 206 -78.97 71.81 29.26
C PRO A 206 -80.25 71.15 29.77
#